data_AF-A0A397DJ89-F1
#
_entry.id   AF-A0A397DJ89-F1
#
_cell.length_a   1.000
_cell.length_b   1.000
_cell.length_c   1.000
_cell.angle_alpha   90.00
_cell.angle_beta   90.00
_cell.angle_gamma   90.00
#
_symmetry.space_group_name_H-M   'P 1'
#
loop_
_entity.id
_entity.type
_entity.pdbx_description
1 polymer ?
#
loop_
_entity_poly.entity_id
_entity_poly.type
_entity_poly.pdbx_seq_one_letter_code
_entity_poly.pdbx_strand_id
1 'polypeptide(L)'
;MEKRHVLSPAEKWLIVKCHQYFIEHKALNLPGKQARVRDSVSKCLGFAKSTVSSVIAEWNKNHDRSFKSEGRVRGHRPRSSVEHLATEIRQIIQESNAACLPVSAKSLSAEIAEQEGVTIPVRTMRRALRRMGFCFQKGQTRFFLAESSENVAFRTTYLRKKLSNRTQSGGVRLPEVYLHESYCNLNHSPGKTWVDETKRRLSKSGKGPRMCIVGAGIVSTDADGTKCGEWACNSLVMWPSQKRPKRQRKQASLVDDDDDDYHGNFNSELFEKWFTQLCGALQTAHGACVIHMDGAKYHKRVLNPCTTTATKKGEIIAWLTSKGVAFDPKQTKAELLVIVKANRERPSYASQVIATSYGHTLLFTPPYHPELQPIEVIWGIVKNKIACRPSSDMAELERRLKIHFAEVTSSQWLSAHDKSCSFENAYMEAAEDVILAQEEEPSDDGEGNLLDVSSESE
;
A
#
# COMPACT_ATOMS: atom_id res chain seq x y z
N MET A 1 -14.78 -41.20 -17.08
CA MET A 1 -16.18 -41.33 -16.63
C MET A 1 -17.02 -40.44 -17.51
N GLU A 2 -17.82 -41.04 -18.40
CA GLU A 2 -18.82 -40.29 -19.16
C GLU A 2 -19.82 -39.64 -18.19
N LYS A 3 -20.15 -38.37 -18.42
CA LYS A 3 -21.15 -37.68 -17.62
C LYS A 3 -22.50 -38.39 -17.84
N ARG A 4 -23.13 -38.81 -16.75
CA ARG A 4 -24.48 -39.39 -16.77
C ARG A 4 -25.44 -38.42 -17.48
N HIS A 5 -26.08 -38.88 -18.56
CA HIS A 5 -27.03 -38.07 -19.33
C HIS A 5 -28.16 -37.56 -18.43
N VAL A 6 -28.43 -36.26 -18.52
CA VAL A 6 -29.51 -35.59 -17.79
C VAL A 6 -30.60 -35.26 -18.81
N LEU A 7 -31.79 -35.82 -18.61
CA LEU A 7 -32.91 -35.59 -19.52
C LEU A 7 -33.28 -34.12 -19.61
N SER A 8 -33.29 -33.59 -20.82
CA SER A 8 -33.81 -32.28 -21.17
C SER A 8 -35.33 -32.20 -20.96
N PRO A 9 -35.90 -30.98 -20.78
CA PRO A 9 -37.35 -30.81 -20.71
C PRO A 9 -38.10 -31.37 -21.92
N ALA A 10 -37.50 -31.31 -23.10
CA ALA A 10 -38.07 -31.88 -24.33
C ALA A 10 -38.14 -33.41 -24.29
N GLU A 11 -37.09 -34.08 -23.82
CA GLU A 11 -37.08 -35.54 -23.64
C GLU A 11 -38.09 -35.98 -22.57
N LYS A 12 -38.18 -35.25 -21.45
CA LYS A 12 -39.20 -35.50 -20.42
C LYS A 12 -40.62 -35.31 -20.98
N TRP A 13 -40.83 -34.29 -21.80
CA TRP A 13 -42.11 -34.05 -22.45
C TRP A 13 -42.49 -35.16 -23.45
N LEU A 14 -41.51 -35.68 -24.20
CA LEU A 14 -41.71 -36.81 -25.09
C LEU A 14 -42.16 -38.06 -24.32
N ILE A 15 -41.57 -38.31 -23.14
CA ILE A 15 -42.01 -39.39 -22.25
C ILE A 15 -43.48 -39.20 -21.83
N VAL A 16 -43.89 -37.99 -21.46
CA VAL A 16 -45.29 -37.69 -21.10
C VAL A 16 -46.23 -37.94 -22.28
N LYS A 17 -45.88 -37.44 -23.47
CA LYS A 17 -46.70 -37.61 -24.68
C LYS A 17 -46.85 -39.06 -25.09
N CYS A 18 -45.76 -39.82 -25.08
CA CYS A 18 -45.77 -41.25 -25.33
C CYS A 18 -46.63 -42.00 -24.30
N HIS A 19 -46.57 -41.60 -23.02
CA HIS A 19 -47.41 -42.17 -21.97
C HIS A 19 -48.89 -41.86 -22.15
N GLN A 20 -49.26 -40.64 -22.56
CA GLN A 20 -50.64 -40.28 -22.90
C GLN A 20 -51.17 -41.11 -24.07
N TYR A 21 -50.39 -41.21 -25.15
CA TYR A 21 -50.73 -42.02 -26.31
C TYR A 21 -51.04 -43.48 -25.95
N PHE A 22 -50.19 -44.12 -25.13
CA PHE A 22 -50.43 -45.49 -24.69
C PHE A 22 -51.59 -45.63 -23.70
N ILE A 23 -52.00 -44.58 -22.98
CA ILE A 23 -53.24 -44.59 -22.19
C ILE A 23 -54.45 -44.58 -23.12
N GLU A 24 -54.48 -43.67 -24.08
CA GLU A 24 -55.58 -43.51 -25.05
C GLU A 24 -55.76 -44.78 -25.88
N HIS A 25 -54.66 -45.38 -26.37
CA HIS A 25 -54.71 -46.63 -27.11
C HIS A 25 -55.04 -47.86 -26.27
N LYS A 26 -54.76 -47.84 -24.96
CA LYS A 26 -55.22 -48.89 -24.06
C LYS A 26 -56.74 -48.87 -23.87
N ALA A 27 -57.37 -47.68 -23.95
CA ALA A 27 -58.81 -47.51 -23.87
C ALA A 27 -59.56 -48.02 -25.13
N LEU A 28 -58.87 -48.22 -26.25
CA LEU A 28 -59.44 -48.66 -27.54
C LEU A 28 -59.58 -50.20 -27.69
N ASN A 29 -59.51 -50.97 -26.60
CA ASN A 29 -59.82 -52.42 -26.51
C ASN A 29 -59.27 -53.32 -27.65
N LEU A 30 -58.03 -53.79 -27.52
CA LEU A 30 -57.53 -54.96 -28.25
C LEU A 30 -57.62 -56.22 -27.36
N PRO A 31 -58.09 -57.38 -27.88
CA PRO A 31 -58.18 -58.62 -27.10
C PRO A 31 -56.79 -59.17 -26.75
N GLY A 32 -56.52 -59.37 -25.45
CA GLY A 32 -55.28 -59.97 -24.93
C GLY A 32 -54.80 -59.39 -23.59
N LYS A 33 -53.79 -60.04 -22.98
CA LYS A 33 -53.19 -59.59 -21.70
C LYS A 33 -52.37 -58.32 -21.92
N GLN A 34 -52.94 -57.17 -21.61
CA GLN A 34 -52.32 -55.86 -21.90
C GLN A 34 -51.11 -55.57 -21.00
N ALA A 35 -50.01 -55.12 -21.62
CA ALA A 35 -48.83 -54.64 -20.90
C ALA A 35 -49.15 -53.38 -20.08
N ARG A 36 -48.41 -53.14 -18.99
CA ARG A 36 -48.53 -51.89 -18.24
C ARG A 36 -48.03 -50.73 -19.11
N VAL A 37 -48.76 -49.62 -19.14
CA VAL A 37 -48.45 -48.42 -19.97
C VAL A 37 -46.99 -47.99 -19.82
N ARG A 38 -46.48 -47.94 -18.57
CA ARG A 38 -45.09 -47.55 -18.29
C ARG A 38 -44.06 -48.52 -18.86
N ASP A 39 -44.39 -49.81 -18.96
CA ASP A 39 -43.52 -50.80 -19.59
C ASP A 39 -43.47 -50.61 -21.10
N SER A 40 -44.60 -50.27 -21.72
CA SER A 40 -44.68 -49.94 -23.15
C SER A 40 -43.90 -48.67 -23.48
N VAL A 41 -44.04 -47.61 -22.67
CA VAL A 41 -43.27 -46.37 -22.84
C VAL A 41 -41.77 -46.60 -22.67
N SER A 42 -41.37 -47.39 -21.67
CA SER A 42 -39.97 -47.75 -21.42
C SER A 42 -39.36 -48.52 -22.60
N LYS A 43 -40.08 -49.50 -23.15
CA LYS A 43 -39.65 -50.24 -24.35
C LYS A 43 -39.61 -49.37 -25.61
N CYS A 44 -40.56 -48.45 -25.75
CA CYS A 44 -40.69 -47.59 -26.93
C CYS A 44 -39.58 -46.53 -26.99
N LEU A 45 -39.31 -45.85 -25.88
CA LEU A 45 -38.35 -44.74 -25.82
C LEU A 45 -36.95 -45.14 -25.32
N GLY A 46 -36.77 -46.37 -24.85
CA GLY A 46 -35.48 -46.86 -24.34
C GLY A 46 -35.09 -46.34 -22.95
N PHE A 47 -35.94 -45.57 -22.28
CA PHE A 47 -35.67 -45.09 -20.91
C PHE A 47 -35.98 -46.14 -19.86
N ALA A 48 -35.22 -46.14 -18.76
CA ALA A 48 -35.48 -47.01 -17.61
C ALA A 48 -36.88 -46.75 -17.01
N LYS A 49 -37.57 -47.81 -16.57
CA LYS A 49 -38.91 -47.73 -15.99
C LYS A 49 -39.00 -46.79 -14.78
N SER A 50 -37.95 -46.71 -13.98
CA SER A 50 -37.84 -45.80 -12.84
C SER A 50 -37.79 -44.34 -13.27
N THR A 51 -37.09 -44.04 -14.37
CA THR A 51 -37.04 -42.71 -14.98
C THR A 51 -38.40 -42.31 -15.52
N VAL A 52 -39.06 -43.19 -16.31
CA VAL A 52 -40.42 -42.95 -16.80
C VAL A 52 -41.37 -42.68 -15.63
N SER A 53 -41.32 -43.51 -14.59
CA SER A 53 -42.17 -43.33 -13.40
C SER A 53 -41.91 -41.99 -12.68
N SER A 54 -40.65 -41.57 -12.57
CA SER A 54 -40.28 -40.31 -11.92
C SER A 54 -40.74 -39.10 -12.74
N VAL A 55 -40.57 -39.13 -14.07
CA VAL A 55 -41.01 -38.05 -14.97
C VAL A 55 -42.53 -37.92 -14.98
N ILE A 56 -43.27 -39.03 -15.03
CA ILE A 56 -44.74 -39.00 -14.96
C ILE A 56 -45.23 -38.53 -13.60
N ALA A 57 -44.56 -38.90 -12.50
CA ALA A 57 -44.89 -38.39 -11.18
C ALA A 57 -44.63 -36.87 -11.05
N GLU A 58 -43.52 -36.38 -11.61
CA GLU A 58 -43.21 -34.95 -11.68
C GLU A 58 -44.25 -34.20 -12.52
N TRP A 59 -44.62 -34.73 -13.68
CA TRP A 59 -45.67 -34.18 -14.54
C TRP A 59 -47.03 -34.12 -13.84
N ASN A 60 -47.48 -35.22 -13.23
CA ASN A 60 -48.77 -35.27 -12.54
C ASN A 60 -48.83 -34.33 -11.33
N LYS A 61 -47.68 -34.01 -10.72
CA LYS A 61 -47.62 -33.08 -9.60
C LYS A 61 -47.70 -31.62 -10.06
N ASN A 62 -46.92 -31.26 -11.08
CA ASN A 62 -46.70 -29.84 -11.41
C ASN A 62 -47.43 -29.39 -12.68
N HIS A 63 -47.77 -30.31 -13.59
CA HIS A 63 -48.33 -30.04 -14.93
C HIS A 63 -47.55 -29.00 -15.76
N ASP A 64 -46.26 -28.82 -15.42
CA ASP A 64 -45.37 -27.84 -16.04
C ASP A 64 -44.40 -28.52 -17.01
N ARG A 65 -44.41 -28.06 -18.26
CA ARG A 65 -43.54 -28.55 -19.33
C ARG A 65 -42.07 -28.18 -19.14
N SER A 66 -41.77 -27.26 -18.23
CA SER A 66 -40.40 -26.84 -17.95
C SER A 66 -39.61 -27.87 -17.14
N PHE A 67 -40.30 -28.77 -16.42
CA PHE A 67 -39.70 -29.78 -15.52
C PHE A 67 -38.56 -29.23 -14.65
N LYS A 68 -38.71 -27.99 -14.17
CA LYS A 68 -37.79 -27.36 -13.24
C LYS A 68 -37.96 -28.03 -11.88
N SER A 69 -37.06 -28.96 -11.54
CA SER A 69 -36.95 -29.45 -10.18
C SER A 69 -36.24 -28.40 -9.32
N GLU A 70 -36.82 -28.01 -8.19
CA GLU A 70 -36.03 -27.42 -7.10
C GLU A 70 -34.94 -28.41 -6.72
N GLY A 71 -33.67 -28.03 -6.89
CA GLY A 71 -32.55 -28.93 -6.69
C GLY A 71 -32.59 -29.51 -5.28
N ARG A 72 -32.60 -30.85 -5.14
CA ARG A 72 -32.44 -31.49 -3.83
C ARG A 72 -31.09 -31.06 -3.25
N VAL A 73 -31.12 -30.26 -2.19
CA VAL A 73 -29.93 -29.96 -1.39
C VAL A 73 -29.48 -31.28 -0.75
N ARG A 74 -28.39 -31.85 -1.25
CA ARG A 74 -27.77 -33.03 -0.62
C ARG A 74 -27.33 -32.63 0.79
N GLY A 75 -27.61 -33.47 1.78
CA GLY A 75 -27.12 -33.26 3.14
C GLY A 75 -25.60 -33.05 3.14
N HIS A 76 -25.16 -31.97 3.80
CA HIS A 76 -23.75 -31.68 3.99
C HIS A 76 -23.31 -32.26 5.35
N ARG A 77 -22.03 -32.66 5.48
CA ARG A 77 -21.46 -33.01 6.78
C ARG A 77 -21.60 -31.83 7.76
N PRO A 78 -21.80 -32.09 9.07
CA PRO A 78 -21.81 -31.04 10.09
C PRO A 78 -20.56 -30.18 9.97
N ARG A 79 -20.73 -28.87 10.21
CA ARG A 79 -19.63 -27.92 10.14
C ARG A 79 -18.68 -28.16 11.32
N SER A 80 -17.41 -27.84 11.11
CA SER A 80 -16.37 -28.04 12.13
C SER A 80 -16.61 -27.11 13.34
N SER A 81 -16.26 -27.57 14.54
CA SER A 81 -16.36 -26.82 15.81
C SER A 81 -15.70 -25.43 15.78
N VAL A 82 -14.77 -25.21 14.85
CA VAL A 82 -14.13 -23.91 14.59
C VAL A 82 -15.15 -22.79 14.28
N GLU A 83 -16.34 -23.10 13.78
CA GLU A 83 -17.36 -22.06 13.56
C GLU A 83 -17.95 -21.49 14.84
N HIS A 84 -17.90 -22.22 15.96
CA HIS A 84 -18.30 -21.69 17.26
C HIS A 84 -17.30 -20.68 17.80
N LEU A 85 -16.04 -20.75 17.33
CA LEU A 85 -14.95 -19.86 17.73
C LEU A 85 -14.77 -18.68 16.76
N ALA A 86 -15.80 -18.37 15.96
CA ALA A 86 -15.68 -17.38 14.90
C ALA A 86 -15.47 -15.96 15.44
N THR A 87 -16.00 -15.65 16.63
CA THR A 87 -15.88 -14.33 17.25
C THR A 87 -14.48 -14.13 17.80
N GLU A 88 -13.98 -15.12 18.53
CA GLU A 88 -12.66 -15.19 19.14
C GLU A 88 -11.57 -15.13 18.05
N ILE A 89 -11.73 -15.91 16.98
CA ILE A 89 -10.80 -15.85 15.83
C ILE A 89 -10.81 -14.44 15.19
N ARG A 90 -11.97 -13.78 15.08
CA ARG A 90 -12.03 -12.40 14.55
C ARG A 90 -11.34 -11.42 15.47
N GLN A 91 -11.54 -11.55 16.78
CA GLN A 91 -10.94 -10.69 17.80
C GLN A 91 -9.42 -10.83 17.80
N ILE A 92 -8.87 -12.06 17.85
CA ILE A 92 -7.42 -12.29 17.80
C ILE A 92 -6.82 -11.69 16.51
N ILE A 93 -7.49 -11.86 15.36
CA ILE A 93 -7.04 -11.26 14.10
C ILE A 93 -7.05 -9.73 14.19
N GLN A 94 -8.08 -9.13 14.78
CA GLN A 94 -8.18 -7.67 14.93
C GLN A 94 -7.11 -7.12 15.86
N GLU A 95 -6.96 -7.70 17.05
CA GLU A 95 -5.97 -7.31 18.06
C GLU A 95 -4.53 -7.48 17.54
N SER A 96 -4.23 -8.63 16.93
CA SER A 96 -2.92 -8.86 16.32
C SER A 96 -2.63 -7.86 15.19
N ASN A 97 -3.61 -7.54 14.34
CA ASN A 97 -3.43 -6.53 13.30
C ASN A 97 -3.24 -5.12 13.89
N ALA A 98 -3.98 -4.76 14.95
CA ALA A 98 -3.82 -3.49 15.66
C ALA A 98 -2.42 -3.38 16.31
N ALA A 99 -1.90 -4.49 16.83
CA ALA A 99 -0.54 -4.59 17.37
C ALA A 99 0.55 -4.75 16.29
N CYS A 100 0.21 -4.66 15.00
CA CYS A 100 1.13 -4.85 13.87
C CYS A 100 1.82 -6.22 13.81
N LEU A 101 1.18 -7.27 14.34
CA LEU A 101 1.71 -8.63 14.38
C LEU A 101 1.19 -9.49 13.20
N PRO A 102 2.05 -10.34 12.59
CA PRO A 102 1.64 -11.16 11.47
C PRO A 102 0.75 -12.33 11.92
N VAL A 103 -0.47 -12.41 11.37
CA VAL A 103 -1.40 -13.50 11.67
C VAL A 103 -1.33 -14.60 10.62
N SER A 104 -1.15 -15.85 11.06
CA SER A 104 -1.19 -17.03 10.21
C SER A 104 -2.18 -18.06 10.73
N ALA A 105 -2.67 -18.95 9.87
CA ALA A 105 -3.49 -20.07 10.32
C ALA A 105 -2.78 -20.97 11.34
N LYS A 106 -1.43 -20.97 11.37
CA LYS A 106 -0.65 -21.72 12.35
C LYS A 106 -0.66 -21.01 13.71
N SER A 107 -0.36 -19.71 13.74
CA SER A 107 -0.38 -18.92 14.99
C SER A 107 -1.78 -18.91 15.61
N LEU A 108 -2.83 -18.68 14.81
CA LEU A 108 -4.22 -18.75 15.28
C LEU A 108 -4.60 -20.11 15.86
N SER A 109 -4.09 -21.21 15.29
CA SER A 109 -4.39 -22.54 15.82
C SER A 109 -3.68 -22.80 17.15
N ALA A 110 -2.50 -22.20 17.36
CA ALA A 110 -1.76 -22.31 18.61
C ALA A 110 -2.41 -21.45 19.70
N GLU A 111 -2.76 -20.21 19.36
CA GLU A 111 -3.36 -19.25 20.28
C GLU A 111 -4.76 -19.67 20.74
N ILE A 112 -5.60 -20.19 19.84
CA ILE A 112 -6.89 -20.79 20.21
C ILE A 112 -6.69 -22.07 21.05
N ALA A 113 -5.64 -22.85 20.80
CA ALA A 113 -5.37 -24.02 21.63
C ALA A 113 -4.95 -23.62 23.05
N GLU A 114 -4.29 -22.47 23.21
CA GLU A 114 -3.88 -21.93 24.50
C GLU A 114 -5.04 -21.26 25.26
N GLN A 115 -5.83 -20.41 24.57
CA GLN A 115 -6.94 -19.67 25.19
C GLN A 115 -8.17 -20.54 25.45
N GLU A 116 -8.55 -21.38 24.49
CA GLU A 116 -9.82 -22.14 24.52
C GLU A 116 -9.61 -23.63 24.78
N GLY A 117 -8.37 -24.11 24.84
CA GLY A 117 -8.05 -25.53 25.01
C GLY A 117 -8.41 -26.40 23.79
N VAL A 118 -8.76 -25.81 22.64
CA VAL A 118 -9.20 -26.53 21.44
C VAL A 118 -8.10 -26.63 20.40
N THR A 119 -7.63 -27.85 20.14
CA THR A 119 -6.64 -28.08 19.07
C THR A 119 -7.30 -28.11 17.70
N ILE A 120 -7.06 -27.07 16.90
CA ILE A 120 -7.59 -26.98 15.53
C ILE A 120 -6.48 -27.29 14.53
N PRO A 121 -6.65 -28.27 13.61
CA PRO A 121 -5.69 -28.48 12.54
C PRO A 121 -5.60 -27.26 11.60
N VAL A 122 -4.39 -26.85 11.23
CA VAL A 122 -4.12 -25.68 10.37
C VAL A 122 -4.96 -25.69 9.07
N ARG A 123 -5.18 -26.87 8.48
CA ARG A 123 -6.01 -27.02 7.26
C ARG A 123 -7.49 -26.68 7.52
N THR A 124 -8.00 -27.04 8.69
CA THR A 124 -9.36 -26.70 9.13
C THR A 124 -9.48 -25.21 9.40
N MET A 125 -8.50 -24.62 10.10
CA MET A 125 -8.43 -23.17 10.33
C MET A 125 -8.44 -22.38 9.01
N ARG A 126 -7.61 -22.76 8.02
CA ARG A 126 -7.62 -22.13 6.68
C ARG A 126 -8.98 -22.18 5.99
N ARG A 127 -9.72 -23.28 6.12
CA ARG A 127 -11.07 -23.44 5.54
C ARG A 127 -12.10 -22.60 6.30
N ALA A 128 -11.97 -22.47 7.62
CA ALA A 128 -12.82 -21.61 8.43
C ALA A 128 -12.59 -20.13 8.07
N LEU A 129 -11.34 -19.67 8.01
CA LEU A 129 -10.97 -18.30 7.62
C LEU A 129 -11.59 -17.90 6.26
N ARG A 130 -11.44 -18.76 5.24
CA ARG A 130 -12.05 -18.49 3.92
C ARG A 130 -13.58 -18.41 3.96
N ARG A 131 -14.24 -19.22 4.80
CA ARG A 131 -15.69 -19.15 4.98
C ARG A 131 -16.14 -17.90 5.74
N MET A 132 -15.30 -17.41 6.66
CA MET A 132 -15.52 -16.15 7.40
C MET A 132 -15.26 -14.89 6.56
N GLY A 133 -14.79 -15.03 5.32
CA GLY A 133 -14.49 -13.93 4.40
C GLY A 133 -13.03 -13.49 4.37
N PHE A 134 -12.15 -14.13 5.15
CA PHE A 134 -10.72 -13.79 5.16
C PHE A 134 -9.99 -14.40 3.97
N CYS A 135 -9.08 -13.62 3.39
CA CYS A 135 -8.17 -14.04 2.32
C CYS A 135 -6.71 -13.90 2.78
N PHE A 136 -5.88 -14.87 2.39
CA PHE A 136 -4.43 -14.76 2.58
C PHE A 136 -3.85 -13.96 1.43
N GLN A 137 -3.48 -12.72 1.70
CA GLN A 137 -2.99 -11.77 0.70
C GLN A 137 -1.91 -10.88 1.30
N LYS A 138 -1.18 -10.16 0.43
CA LYS A 138 -0.26 -9.12 0.89
C LYS A 138 -1.10 -7.98 1.48
N GLY A 139 -0.93 -7.72 2.78
CA GLY A 139 -1.54 -6.58 3.45
C GLY A 139 -1.01 -5.26 2.88
N GLN A 140 -1.77 -4.18 3.08
CA GLN A 140 -1.30 -2.84 2.73
C GLN A 140 -0.18 -2.45 3.70
N THR A 141 1.05 -2.28 3.19
CA THR A 141 2.24 -2.03 4.03
C THR A 141 2.35 -0.60 4.54
N ARG A 142 1.44 0.29 4.09
CA ARG A 142 1.39 1.72 4.42
C ARG A 142 -0.07 2.08 4.65
N PHE A 143 -0.56 1.70 5.82
CA PHE A 143 -1.90 2.06 6.25
C PHE A 143 -1.79 3.27 7.17
N PHE A 144 -2.42 4.36 6.76
CA PHE A 144 -2.14 5.69 7.29
C PHE A 144 -2.71 5.93 8.71
N LEU A 145 -3.54 4.99 9.18
CA LEU A 145 -4.07 4.92 10.55
C LEU A 145 -3.17 4.14 11.52
N ALA A 146 -2.16 3.43 11.03
CA ALA A 146 -1.20 2.68 11.84
C ALA A 146 0.10 3.46 12.10
N GLU A 147 0.06 4.79 12.00
CA GLU A 147 1.20 5.68 12.22
C GLU A 147 1.34 6.06 13.69
N SER A 148 2.56 6.36 14.14
CA SER A 148 2.77 6.91 15.48
C SER A 148 2.08 8.27 15.64
N SER A 149 1.71 8.62 16.87
CA SER A 149 1.07 9.89 17.19
C SER A 149 1.89 11.10 16.70
N GLU A 150 3.22 11.02 16.75
CA GLU A 150 4.08 12.10 16.23
C GLU A 150 4.01 12.23 14.70
N ASN A 151 3.96 11.11 13.98
CA ASN A 151 3.82 11.11 12.51
C ASN A 151 2.45 11.66 12.09
N VAL A 152 1.38 11.26 12.80
CA VAL A 152 0.04 11.80 12.59
C VAL A 152 0.04 13.32 12.83
N ALA A 153 0.59 13.79 13.94
CA ALA A 153 0.67 15.23 14.25
C ALA A 153 1.50 16.01 13.22
N PHE A 154 2.63 15.46 12.77
CA PHE A 154 3.46 16.06 11.72
C PHE A 154 2.70 16.15 10.39
N ARG A 155 2.05 15.06 9.98
CA ARG A 155 1.21 15.00 8.77
C ARG A 155 0.09 16.02 8.83
N THR A 156 -0.67 16.06 9.91
CA THR A 156 -1.78 17.02 10.06
C THR A 156 -1.27 18.47 10.03
N THR A 157 -0.12 18.76 10.64
CA THR A 157 0.51 20.10 10.57
C THR A 157 0.93 20.46 9.15
N TYR A 158 1.52 19.53 8.41
CA TYR A 158 1.87 19.71 6.99
C TYR A 158 0.61 19.95 6.14
N LEU A 159 -0.43 19.13 6.31
CA LEU A 159 -1.67 19.22 5.55
C LEU A 159 -2.39 20.53 5.82
N ARG A 160 -2.49 20.99 7.08
CA ARG A 160 -3.07 22.31 7.39
C ARG A 160 -2.37 23.44 6.64
N LYS A 161 -1.03 23.44 6.60
CA LYS A 161 -0.26 24.46 5.86
C LYS A 161 -0.49 24.35 4.36
N LYS A 162 -0.46 23.14 3.80
CA LYS A 162 -0.71 22.91 2.38
C LYS A 162 -2.12 23.35 1.98
N LEU A 163 -3.13 22.95 2.75
CA LEU A 163 -4.53 23.30 2.49
C LEU A 163 -4.83 24.79 2.67
N SER A 164 -4.07 25.51 3.52
CA SER A 164 -4.18 26.97 3.59
C SER A 164 -3.82 27.68 2.28
N ASN A 165 -3.00 27.03 1.43
CA ASN A 165 -2.67 27.49 0.08
C ASN A 165 -3.75 27.14 -0.96
N ARG A 166 -4.79 26.38 -0.61
CA ARG A 166 -5.85 25.99 -1.55
C ARG A 166 -6.93 27.08 -1.65
N THR A 167 -7.44 27.32 -2.86
CA THR A 167 -8.59 28.20 -3.09
C THR A 167 -9.91 27.42 -2.95
N GLN A 168 -11.04 28.12 -2.80
CA GLN A 168 -12.36 27.48 -2.76
C GLN A 168 -12.71 26.75 -4.07
N SER A 169 -12.17 27.21 -5.21
CA SER A 169 -12.33 26.57 -6.51
C SER A 169 -11.41 25.35 -6.73
N GLY A 170 -10.60 24.97 -5.73
CA GLY A 170 -9.66 23.85 -5.85
C GLY A 170 -8.36 24.18 -6.61
N GLY A 171 -8.09 25.46 -6.85
CA GLY A 171 -6.81 25.98 -7.32
C GLY A 171 -5.83 26.22 -6.17
N VAL A 172 -4.67 26.79 -6.49
CA VAL A 172 -3.61 27.14 -5.53
C VAL A 172 -3.42 28.66 -5.49
N ARG A 173 -3.24 29.23 -4.29
CA ARG A 173 -3.05 30.68 -4.09
C ARG A 173 -1.64 31.12 -4.48
N LEU A 174 -0.65 30.37 -4.05
CA LEU A 174 0.73 30.46 -4.50
C LEU A 174 1.07 29.19 -5.29
N PRO A 175 1.92 29.29 -6.33
CA PRO A 175 2.38 28.12 -7.06
C PRO A 175 3.02 27.08 -6.14
N GLU A 176 2.61 25.82 -6.30
CA GLU A 176 3.14 24.69 -5.56
C GLU A 176 4.24 24.01 -6.38
N VAL A 177 5.43 23.92 -5.79
CA VAL A 177 6.60 23.30 -6.42
C VAL A 177 6.89 21.98 -5.73
N TYR A 178 7.02 20.91 -6.49
CA TYR A 178 7.29 19.57 -5.99
C TYR A 178 8.62 19.09 -6.54
N LEU A 179 9.61 18.94 -5.66
CA LEU A 179 10.91 18.40 -6.04
C LEU A 179 11.15 17.02 -5.43
N HIS A 180 11.88 16.20 -6.18
CA HIS A 180 12.27 14.86 -5.76
C HIS A 180 13.37 14.33 -6.67
N GLU A 181 14.13 13.35 -6.17
CA GLU A 181 15.12 12.62 -6.94
C GLU A 181 14.62 11.24 -7.36
N SER A 182 15.04 10.78 -8.54
CA SER A 182 14.66 9.48 -9.06
C SER A 182 15.81 8.84 -9.81
N TYR A 183 15.65 7.57 -10.16
CA TYR A 183 16.59 6.89 -11.05
C TYR A 183 15.87 5.97 -12.04
N CYS A 184 16.48 5.79 -13.21
CA CYS A 184 16.05 4.81 -14.20
C CYS A 184 17.22 3.88 -14.54
N ASN A 185 16.98 2.57 -14.46
CA ASN A 185 18.00 1.57 -14.77
C ASN A 185 18.02 1.27 -16.28
N LEU A 186 19.19 0.92 -16.83
CA LEU A 186 19.31 0.54 -18.24
C LEU A 186 18.45 -0.68 -18.58
N ASN A 187 18.42 -1.68 -17.70
CA ASN A 187 17.60 -2.88 -17.89
C ASN A 187 16.19 -2.72 -17.25
N HIS A 188 15.68 -1.49 -17.13
CA HIS A 188 14.32 -1.25 -16.63
C HIS A 188 13.30 -1.91 -17.55
N SER A 189 12.38 -2.69 -16.98
CA SER A 189 11.44 -3.52 -17.73
C SER A 189 10.11 -3.65 -16.99
N PRO A 190 8.99 -3.92 -17.69
CA PRO A 190 7.68 -4.02 -17.08
C PRO A 190 7.60 -5.28 -16.20
N GLY A 191 6.81 -5.19 -15.13
CA GLY A 191 6.61 -6.30 -14.20
C GLY A 191 5.77 -7.45 -14.76
N LYS A 192 5.06 -7.23 -15.87
CA LYS A 192 4.25 -8.25 -16.57
C LYS A 192 4.68 -8.32 -18.04
N THR A 193 4.67 -9.54 -18.58
CA THR A 193 4.91 -9.81 -20.01
C THR A 193 4.15 -11.06 -20.41
N TRP A 194 3.84 -11.18 -21.69
CA TRP A 194 3.29 -12.42 -22.25
C TRP A 194 4.38 -13.48 -22.29
N VAL A 195 4.09 -14.65 -21.73
CA VAL A 195 4.92 -15.86 -21.73
C VAL A 195 4.04 -17.06 -22.02
N ASP A 196 4.63 -18.13 -22.52
CA ASP A 196 3.93 -19.39 -22.76
C ASP A 196 3.58 -20.13 -21.45
N GLU A 197 3.01 -21.33 -21.58
CA GLU A 197 2.63 -22.19 -20.46
C GLU A 197 3.80 -22.54 -19.51
N THR A 198 5.04 -22.44 -19.99
CA THR A 198 6.23 -22.68 -19.16
C THR A 198 6.45 -21.58 -18.12
N LYS A 199 5.76 -20.43 -18.28
CA LYS A 199 5.90 -19.23 -17.45
C LYS A 199 7.33 -18.70 -17.36
N ARG A 200 8.20 -19.08 -18.31
CA ARG A 200 9.60 -18.63 -18.33
C ARG A 200 9.72 -17.29 -19.01
N ARG A 201 10.26 -16.32 -18.27
CA ARG A 201 10.68 -15.02 -18.78
C ARG A 201 12.20 -14.95 -18.77
N LEU A 202 12.81 -14.71 -19.92
CA LEU A 202 14.23 -14.38 -20.00
C LEU A 202 14.42 -12.89 -19.75
N SER A 203 15.39 -12.53 -18.91
CA SER A 203 15.78 -11.14 -18.64
C SER A 203 17.29 -11.02 -18.57
N LYS A 204 17.82 -9.83 -18.90
CA LYS A 204 19.25 -9.53 -18.67
C LYS A 204 19.57 -9.74 -17.19
N SER A 205 20.76 -10.27 -16.92
CA SER A 205 21.23 -10.43 -15.54
C SER A 205 21.46 -9.06 -14.90
N GLY A 206 20.87 -8.84 -13.73
CA GLY A 206 20.96 -7.59 -12.98
C GLY A 206 20.23 -6.39 -13.59
N LYS A 207 20.12 -5.32 -12.80
CA LYS A 207 19.42 -4.07 -13.19
C LYS A 207 20.19 -3.23 -14.22
N GLY A 208 21.48 -3.46 -14.40
CA GLY A 208 22.35 -2.66 -15.26
C GLY A 208 22.74 -1.30 -14.64
N PRO A 209 23.50 -0.47 -15.36
CA PRO A 209 23.82 0.89 -14.91
C PRO A 209 22.55 1.73 -14.75
N ARG A 210 22.63 2.76 -13.90
CA ARG A 210 21.48 3.61 -13.56
C ARG A 210 21.75 5.07 -13.93
N MET A 211 20.71 5.74 -14.41
CA MET A 211 20.68 7.17 -14.64
C MET A 211 20.00 7.82 -13.43
N CYS A 212 20.71 8.66 -12.69
CA CYS A 212 20.18 9.48 -11.61
C CYS A 212 19.54 10.74 -12.19
N ILE A 213 18.47 11.20 -11.55
CA ILE A 213 17.61 12.29 -12.02
C ILE A 213 17.20 13.11 -10.81
N VAL A 214 17.28 14.43 -10.89
CA VAL A 214 16.61 15.37 -9.97
C VAL A 214 15.76 16.31 -10.81
N GLY A 215 14.60 16.70 -10.30
CA GLY A 215 13.73 17.65 -10.98
C GLY A 215 12.71 18.27 -10.04
N ALA A 216 12.11 19.35 -10.50
CA ALA A 216 11.02 20.02 -9.81
C ALA A 216 9.87 20.30 -10.79
N GLY A 217 8.66 19.90 -10.42
CA GLY A 217 7.44 20.32 -11.10
C GLY A 217 6.81 21.51 -10.40
N ILE A 218 6.05 22.31 -11.14
CA ILE A 218 5.24 23.41 -10.62
C ILE A 218 3.79 23.21 -11.02
N VAL A 219 2.88 23.49 -10.08
CA VAL A 219 1.44 23.59 -10.32
C VAL A 219 1.02 24.99 -9.88
N SER A 220 0.42 25.74 -10.80
CA SER A 220 -0.07 27.10 -10.57
C SER A 220 -1.52 27.25 -11.01
N THR A 221 -2.14 28.33 -10.57
CA THR A 221 -3.48 28.73 -11.00
C THR A 221 -3.38 30.16 -11.51
N ASP A 222 -3.76 30.36 -12.77
CA ASP A 222 -3.76 31.66 -13.42
C ASP A 222 -4.89 32.55 -12.87
N ALA A 223 -4.86 33.84 -13.21
CA ALA A 223 -5.82 34.82 -12.71
C ALA A 223 -7.28 34.53 -13.13
N ASP A 224 -7.47 33.79 -14.24
CA ASP A 224 -8.77 33.31 -14.73
C ASP A 224 -9.26 32.05 -14.01
N GLY A 225 -8.45 31.49 -13.09
CA GLY A 225 -8.74 30.24 -12.38
C GLY A 225 -8.26 28.98 -13.12
N THR A 226 -7.61 29.12 -14.27
CA THR A 226 -7.08 27.97 -15.03
C THR A 226 -5.88 27.37 -14.31
N LYS A 227 -5.94 26.07 -14.01
CA LYS A 227 -4.79 25.34 -13.45
C LYS A 227 -3.82 24.94 -14.57
N CYS A 228 -2.53 25.09 -14.31
CA CYS A 228 -1.47 24.63 -15.19
C CYS A 228 -0.42 23.87 -14.38
N GLY A 229 0.16 22.83 -14.98
CA GLY A 229 1.25 22.07 -14.39
C GLY A 229 2.35 21.82 -15.40
N GLU A 230 3.59 21.98 -14.98
CA GLU A 230 4.75 21.80 -15.86
C GLU A 230 6.03 21.51 -15.07
N TRP A 231 7.12 21.22 -15.78
CA TRP A 231 8.44 21.21 -15.17
C TRP A 231 8.89 22.64 -14.88
N ALA A 232 9.38 22.90 -13.68
CA ALA A 232 10.01 24.18 -13.38
C ALA A 232 11.22 24.39 -14.30
N CYS A 233 11.39 25.62 -14.78
CA CYS A 233 12.41 25.97 -15.78
C CYS A 233 13.81 25.50 -15.34
N ASN A 234 14.50 24.77 -16.24
CA ASN A 234 15.84 24.23 -16.03
C ASN A 234 16.03 23.38 -14.76
N SER A 235 14.95 22.83 -14.19
CA SER A 235 15.03 22.05 -12.96
C SER A 235 15.52 20.61 -13.16
N LEU A 236 15.28 20.03 -14.33
CA LEU A 236 15.61 18.64 -14.66
C LEU A 236 17.10 18.47 -14.94
N VAL A 237 17.79 17.74 -14.07
CA VAL A 237 19.20 17.40 -14.22
C VAL A 237 19.37 15.89 -14.11
N MET A 238 20.21 15.32 -14.98
CA MET A 238 20.43 13.88 -15.05
C MET A 238 21.91 13.55 -15.22
N TRP A 239 22.35 12.46 -14.60
CA TRP A 239 23.72 11.97 -14.73
C TRP A 239 23.79 10.45 -14.50
N PRO A 240 24.71 9.74 -15.18
CA PRO A 240 24.95 8.34 -14.88
C PRO A 240 25.50 8.20 -13.45
N SER A 241 25.00 7.22 -12.70
CA SER A 241 25.52 6.93 -11.36
C SER A 241 26.99 6.56 -11.44
N GLN A 242 27.84 7.25 -10.67
CA GLN A 242 29.21 6.83 -10.49
C GLN A 242 29.21 5.54 -9.68
N LYS A 243 29.89 4.50 -10.17
CA LYS A 243 30.15 3.31 -9.35
C LYS A 243 31.25 3.70 -8.37
N ARG A 244 31.05 3.51 -7.06
CA ARG A 244 32.18 3.49 -6.14
C ARG A 244 33.15 2.41 -6.61
N PRO A 245 34.47 2.67 -6.65
CA PRO A 245 35.44 1.60 -6.81
C PRO A 245 35.17 0.58 -5.71
N LYS A 246 35.00 -0.70 -6.08
CA LYS A 246 34.84 -1.77 -5.08
C LYS A 246 36.05 -1.69 -4.15
N ARG A 247 35.84 -1.23 -2.92
CA ARG A 247 36.82 -1.39 -1.84
C ARG A 247 37.12 -2.89 -1.80
N GLN A 248 38.38 -3.28 -1.98
CA GLN A 248 38.82 -4.67 -1.79
C GLN A 248 38.54 -5.04 -0.33
N ARG A 249 37.33 -5.50 -0.04
CA ARG A 249 37.00 -6.05 1.27
C ARG A 249 37.41 -7.51 1.23
N LYS A 250 38.48 -7.80 1.98
CA LYS A 250 38.90 -9.15 2.35
C LYS A 250 37.71 -9.84 3.03
N GLN A 251 37.40 -11.05 2.58
CA GLN A 251 36.38 -11.98 3.06
C GLN A 251 34.93 -11.74 2.63
N ALA A 252 34.42 -12.74 1.93
CA ALA A 252 33.11 -12.83 1.32
C ALA A 252 31.99 -12.99 2.37
N SER A 253 31.09 -12.02 2.44
CA SER A 253 29.71 -12.24 2.85
C SER A 253 28.88 -12.46 1.58
N LEU A 254 28.25 -13.63 1.44
CA LEU A 254 27.36 -14.01 0.33
C LEU A 254 25.98 -13.35 0.41
N VAL A 255 25.95 -12.07 0.76
CA VAL A 255 24.74 -11.26 0.69
C VAL A 255 25.04 -10.16 -0.31
N ASP A 256 24.42 -10.24 -1.49
CA ASP A 256 24.35 -9.12 -2.42
C ASP A 256 23.57 -8.00 -1.73
N ASP A 257 24.26 -7.22 -0.88
CA ASP A 257 23.81 -5.89 -0.50
C ASP A 257 23.85 -5.04 -1.78
N ASP A 258 22.74 -5.07 -2.52
CA ASP A 258 22.41 -4.18 -3.66
C ASP A 258 22.16 -2.72 -3.16
N ASP A 259 22.74 -2.38 -2.00
CA ASP A 259 22.71 -1.09 -1.30
C ASP A 259 23.96 -0.26 -1.65
N ASP A 260 24.47 -0.44 -2.88
CA ASP A 260 25.51 0.39 -3.49
C ASP A 260 24.92 1.78 -3.82
N ASP A 261 24.79 2.56 -2.74
CA ASP A 261 25.17 3.95 -2.55
C ASP A 261 24.69 4.95 -3.62
N TYR A 262 23.39 5.26 -3.55
CA TYR A 262 22.80 6.47 -4.12
C TYR A 262 23.41 7.76 -3.52
N HIS A 263 23.86 7.73 -2.25
CA HIS A 263 24.33 8.91 -1.51
C HIS A 263 25.71 9.41 -1.94
N GLY A 264 26.49 8.62 -2.67
CA GLY A 264 27.77 9.06 -3.26
C GLY A 264 27.60 10.09 -4.38
N ASN A 265 26.43 10.15 -5.03
CA ASN A 265 26.19 10.97 -6.22
C ASN A 265 25.39 12.25 -5.96
N PHE A 266 24.78 12.40 -4.78
CA PHE A 266 23.97 13.56 -4.43
C PHE A 266 24.12 13.85 -2.93
N ASN A 267 24.85 14.92 -2.61
CA ASN A 267 25.15 15.35 -1.25
C ASN A 267 24.57 16.74 -0.97
N SER A 268 24.68 17.23 0.27
CA SER A 268 24.13 18.54 0.65
C SER A 268 24.67 19.69 -0.19
N GLU A 269 25.95 19.70 -0.55
CA GLU A 269 26.56 20.79 -1.32
C GLU A 269 26.01 20.87 -2.75
N LEU A 270 25.94 19.71 -3.43
CA LEU A 270 25.39 19.61 -4.78
C LEU A 270 23.90 19.96 -4.80
N PHE A 271 23.15 19.44 -3.83
CA PHE A 271 21.75 19.76 -3.67
C PHE A 271 21.54 21.26 -3.43
N GLU A 272 22.26 21.88 -2.50
CA GLU A 272 22.10 23.30 -2.19
C GLU A 272 22.43 24.20 -3.38
N LYS A 273 23.46 23.85 -4.18
CA LYS A 273 23.77 24.56 -5.41
C LYS A 273 22.62 24.48 -6.43
N TRP A 274 22.12 23.27 -6.68
CA TRP A 274 20.99 23.06 -7.58
C TRP A 274 19.72 23.76 -7.07
N PHE A 275 19.44 23.64 -5.77
CA PHE A 275 18.28 24.22 -5.11
C PHE A 275 18.30 25.75 -5.11
N THR A 276 19.48 26.36 -4.94
CA THR A 276 19.67 27.82 -5.05
C THR A 276 19.34 28.30 -6.47
N GLN A 277 19.82 27.60 -7.50
CA GLN A 277 19.51 27.92 -8.89
C GLN A 277 18.02 27.79 -9.19
N LEU A 278 17.39 26.71 -8.69
CA LEU A 278 15.95 26.50 -8.78
C LEU A 278 15.17 27.65 -8.13
N CYS A 279 15.51 28.02 -6.89
CA CYS A 279 14.84 29.12 -6.19
C CYS A 279 14.97 30.45 -6.94
N GLY A 280 16.16 30.79 -7.46
CA GLY A 280 16.33 32.00 -8.28
C GLY A 280 15.47 32.01 -9.54
N ALA A 281 15.37 30.87 -10.24
CA ALA A 281 14.52 30.73 -11.41
C ALA A 281 13.03 30.85 -11.06
N LEU A 282 12.58 30.22 -9.97
CA LEU A 282 11.20 30.29 -9.48
C LEU A 282 10.82 31.72 -9.08
N GLN A 283 11.69 32.41 -8.33
CA GLN A 283 11.45 33.79 -7.92
C GLN A 283 11.28 34.70 -9.14
N THR A 284 12.12 34.52 -10.16
CA THR A 284 12.09 35.33 -11.39
C THR A 284 10.82 35.07 -12.21
N ALA A 285 10.40 33.81 -12.34
CA ALA A 285 9.29 33.42 -13.20
C ALA A 285 7.92 33.50 -12.53
N HIS A 286 7.83 33.24 -11.23
CA HIS A 286 6.56 33.03 -10.51
C HIS A 286 6.44 33.80 -9.19
N GLY A 287 7.51 34.46 -8.72
CA GLY A 287 7.53 35.14 -7.43
C GLY A 287 7.55 34.16 -6.26
N ALA A 288 6.72 34.40 -5.23
CA ALA A 288 6.66 33.55 -4.04
C ALA A 288 5.98 32.20 -4.37
N CYS A 289 6.59 31.10 -3.91
CA CYS A 289 6.12 29.74 -4.18
C CYS A 289 6.10 28.93 -2.88
N VAL A 290 5.29 27.87 -2.84
CA VAL A 290 5.31 26.86 -1.78
C VAL A 290 6.04 25.63 -2.30
N ILE A 291 7.22 25.35 -1.77
CA ILE A 291 8.08 24.24 -2.17
C ILE A 291 7.84 23.05 -1.24
N HIS A 292 7.58 21.88 -1.82
CA HIS A 292 7.40 20.61 -1.14
C HIS A 292 8.52 19.64 -1.49
N MET A 293 9.18 19.08 -0.47
CA MET A 293 10.23 18.08 -0.65
C MET A 293 10.31 17.08 0.50
N ASP A 294 10.96 15.94 0.27
CA ASP A 294 11.11 14.92 1.30
C ASP A 294 12.09 15.33 2.41
N GLY A 295 12.04 14.57 3.51
CA GLY A 295 12.85 14.83 4.69
C GLY A 295 14.26 14.21 4.67
N ALA A 296 14.86 13.94 3.49
CA ALA A 296 16.15 13.26 3.40
C ALA A 296 17.25 13.97 4.20
N LYS A 297 18.20 13.20 4.75
CA LYS A 297 19.26 13.75 5.63
C LYS A 297 20.06 14.86 4.96
N TYR A 298 20.37 14.72 3.67
CA TYR A 298 21.15 15.71 2.93
C TYR A 298 20.34 16.97 2.57
N HIS A 299 19.01 16.93 2.55
CA HIS A 299 18.14 18.12 2.47
C HIS A 299 18.10 18.93 3.76
N LYS A 300 18.40 18.27 4.89
CA LYS A 300 18.29 18.79 6.25
C LYS A 300 19.64 19.03 6.91
N ARG A 301 20.62 19.56 6.14
CA ARG A 301 21.89 20.00 6.73
C ARG A 301 21.62 21.11 7.75
N VAL A 302 21.92 20.84 9.01
CA VAL A 302 21.67 21.73 10.14
C VAL A 302 22.79 22.78 10.22
N LEU A 303 22.40 24.06 10.22
CA LEU A 303 23.33 25.20 10.33
C LEU A 303 23.67 25.57 11.78
N ASN A 304 22.81 25.20 12.72
CA ASN A 304 23.01 25.36 14.17
C ASN A 304 23.12 23.99 14.87
N PRO A 305 24.17 23.20 14.57
CA PRO A 305 24.30 21.86 15.13
C PRO A 305 24.38 21.92 16.66
N CYS A 306 23.62 21.04 17.30
CA CYS A 306 23.65 20.82 18.73
C CYS A 306 24.58 19.64 19.05
N THR A 307 25.15 19.62 20.25
CA THR A 307 26.02 18.52 20.68
C THR A 307 25.23 17.22 20.83
N THR A 308 25.87 16.09 20.55
CA THR A 308 25.24 14.75 20.55
C THR A 308 25.87 13.84 21.59
N THR A 309 25.31 12.65 21.79
CA THR A 309 25.90 11.60 22.63
C THR A 309 27.30 11.19 22.19
N ALA A 310 27.66 11.41 20.92
CA ALA A 310 29.01 11.16 20.40
C ALA A 310 30.01 12.29 20.73
N THR A 311 29.54 13.52 20.96
CA THR A 311 30.36 14.70 21.24
C THR A 311 31.12 14.54 22.56
N LYS A 312 32.37 15.01 22.65
CA LYS A 312 33.17 14.89 23.89
C LYS A 312 32.61 15.80 24.99
N LYS A 313 32.80 15.43 26.27
CA LYS A 313 32.30 16.24 27.42
C LYS A 313 32.79 17.70 27.37
N GLY A 314 34.06 17.92 27.03
CA GLY A 314 34.62 19.28 26.91
C GLY A 314 33.97 20.11 25.80
N GLU A 315 33.61 19.50 24.68
CA GLU A 315 32.90 20.18 23.58
C GLU A 315 31.44 20.50 23.96
N ILE A 316 30.79 19.64 24.75
CA ILE A 316 29.46 19.90 25.33
C ILE A 316 29.50 21.12 26.26
N ILE A 317 30.51 21.18 27.13
CA ILE A 317 30.74 22.33 28.00
C ILE A 317 30.98 23.60 27.17
N ALA A 318 31.84 23.54 26.15
CA ALA A 318 32.11 24.69 25.29
C ALA A 318 30.84 25.19 24.57
N TRP A 319 29.97 24.29 24.15
CA TRP A 319 28.67 24.64 23.56
C TRP A 319 27.72 25.29 24.56
N LEU A 320 27.60 24.75 25.78
CA LEU A 320 26.77 25.34 26.84
C LEU A 320 27.26 26.74 27.21
N THR A 321 28.58 26.92 27.35
CA THR A 321 29.21 28.22 27.60
C THR A 321 28.95 29.20 26.46
N SER A 322 29.07 28.78 25.19
CA SER A 322 28.82 29.67 24.04
C SER A 322 27.36 30.08 23.89
N LYS A 323 26.43 29.28 24.43
CA LYS A 323 25.00 29.59 24.53
C LYS A 323 24.62 30.34 25.81
N GLY A 324 25.57 30.60 26.72
CA GLY A 324 25.30 31.27 27.99
C GLY A 324 24.43 30.47 28.95
N VAL A 325 24.42 29.14 28.82
CA VAL A 325 23.61 28.25 29.66
C VAL A 325 24.39 27.85 30.90
N ALA A 326 23.81 28.02 32.09
CA ALA A 326 24.43 27.63 33.35
C ALA A 326 24.49 26.10 33.50
N PHE A 327 25.61 25.59 34.00
CA PHE A 327 25.84 24.17 34.33
C PHE A 327 26.84 24.06 35.47
N ASP A 328 26.86 22.93 36.18
CA ASP A 328 27.88 22.60 37.18
C ASP A 328 29.01 21.78 36.53
N PRO A 329 30.29 22.21 36.60
CA PRO A 329 31.44 21.45 36.07
C PRO A 329 31.55 20.00 36.55
N LYS A 330 30.99 19.67 37.73
CA LYS A 330 30.97 18.30 38.27
C LYS A 330 29.95 17.39 37.58
N GLN A 331 28.96 17.96 36.89
CA GLN A 331 27.93 17.18 36.19
C GLN A 331 28.55 16.23 35.18
N THR A 332 28.01 15.02 35.14
CA THR A 332 28.33 13.97 34.19
C THR A 332 27.92 14.37 32.77
N LYS A 333 28.45 13.66 31.78
CA LYS A 333 28.07 13.87 30.37
C LYS A 333 26.56 13.71 30.16
N ALA A 334 25.92 12.77 30.85
CA ALA A 334 24.48 12.52 30.73
C ALA A 334 23.66 13.71 31.24
N GLU A 335 24.01 14.26 32.40
CA GLU A 335 23.34 15.44 32.98
C GLU A 335 23.52 16.67 32.07
N LEU A 336 24.73 16.91 31.55
CA LEU A 336 24.96 18.00 30.59
C LEU A 336 24.12 17.83 29.31
N LEU A 337 23.93 16.59 28.82
CA LEU A 337 23.08 16.33 27.65
C LEU A 337 21.59 16.60 27.92
N VAL A 338 21.11 16.45 29.16
CA VAL A 338 19.75 16.86 29.56
C VAL A 338 19.60 18.37 29.46
N ILE A 339 20.58 19.13 29.97
CA ILE A 339 20.62 20.60 29.87
C ILE A 339 20.66 21.03 28.40
N VAL A 340 21.52 20.41 27.60
CA VAL A 340 21.59 20.64 26.14
C VAL A 340 20.23 20.39 25.49
N LYS A 341 19.54 19.28 25.82
CA LYS A 341 18.23 18.94 25.24
C LYS A 341 17.16 19.99 25.57
N ALA A 342 17.20 20.56 26.78
CA ALA A 342 16.27 21.61 27.21
C ALA A 342 16.56 22.97 26.55
N ASN A 343 17.83 23.27 26.25
CA ASN A 343 18.27 24.55 25.70
C ASN A 343 18.56 24.53 24.20
N ARG A 344 18.29 23.40 23.51
CA ARG A 344 18.52 23.31 22.08
C ARG A 344 17.54 24.21 21.32
N GLU A 345 18.08 25.01 20.42
CA GLU A 345 17.28 25.78 19.48
C GLU A 345 16.61 24.86 18.45
N ARG A 346 15.55 25.36 17.81
CA ARG A 346 14.96 24.67 16.66
C ARG A 346 16.02 24.55 15.55
N PRO A 347 16.16 23.37 14.91
CA PRO A 347 17.10 23.20 13.81
C PRO A 347 16.81 24.18 12.67
N SER A 348 17.84 24.91 12.25
CA SER A 348 17.85 25.74 11.05
C SER A 348 18.47 24.93 9.92
N TYR A 349 17.68 24.65 8.89
CA TYR A 349 18.12 23.86 7.74
C TYR A 349 18.59 24.78 6.61
N ALA A 350 19.73 24.44 5.98
CA ALA A 350 20.29 25.22 4.87
C ALA A 350 19.27 25.43 3.73
N SER A 351 18.53 24.39 3.37
CA SER A 351 17.47 24.45 2.36
C SER A 351 16.35 25.42 2.74
N GLN A 352 15.97 25.50 4.01
CA GLN A 352 14.95 26.43 4.47
C GLN A 352 15.43 27.89 4.41
N VAL A 353 16.69 28.13 4.76
CA VAL A 353 17.31 29.46 4.65
C VAL A 353 17.38 29.90 3.19
N ILE A 354 17.81 29.02 2.28
CA ILE A 354 17.86 29.29 0.84
C ILE A 354 16.45 29.63 0.31
N ALA A 355 15.45 28.78 0.56
CA ALA A 355 14.09 29.03 0.08
C ALA A 355 13.56 30.39 0.59
N THR A 356 13.76 30.67 1.88
CA THR A 356 13.29 31.91 2.51
C THR A 356 14.01 33.13 1.96
N SER A 357 15.31 33.07 1.64
CA SER A 357 16.04 34.21 1.06
C SER A 357 15.53 34.61 -0.33
N TYR A 358 14.89 33.68 -1.04
CA TYR A 358 14.21 33.95 -2.32
C TYR A 358 12.70 34.23 -2.16
N GLY A 359 12.19 34.31 -0.93
CA GLY A 359 10.76 34.59 -0.67
C GLY A 359 9.84 33.38 -0.84
N HIS A 360 10.39 32.16 -0.89
CA HIS A 360 9.60 30.93 -0.96
C HIS A 360 9.33 30.35 0.43
N THR A 361 8.22 29.62 0.56
CA THR A 361 7.91 28.82 1.74
C THR A 361 8.30 27.37 1.48
N LEU A 362 9.08 26.75 2.38
CA LEU A 362 9.48 25.36 2.26
C LEU A 362 8.73 24.47 3.26
N LEU A 363 8.14 23.38 2.76
CA LEU A 363 7.43 22.37 3.53
C LEU A 363 8.05 20.99 3.30
N PHE A 364 8.48 20.34 4.37
CA PHE A 364 8.92 18.94 4.31
C PHE A 364 7.71 18.01 4.29
N THR A 365 7.67 17.08 3.34
CA THR A 365 6.62 16.08 3.28
C THR A 365 6.71 15.09 4.44
N PRO A 366 5.56 14.62 4.95
CA PRO A 366 5.52 13.60 6.00
C PRO A 366 6.26 12.33 5.59
N PRO A 367 7.03 11.70 6.52
CA PRO A 367 7.72 10.44 6.23
C PRO A 367 6.76 9.37 5.73
N TYR A 368 7.19 8.55 4.76
CA TYR A 368 6.43 7.42 4.22
C TYR A 368 5.16 7.77 3.41
N HIS A 369 4.98 9.03 3.01
CA HIS A 369 3.83 9.50 2.24
C HIS A 369 4.16 9.99 0.81
N PRO A 370 4.73 9.14 -0.08
CA PRO A 370 5.01 9.57 -1.46
C PRO A 370 3.75 9.90 -2.27
N GLU A 371 2.57 9.42 -1.86
CA GLU A 371 1.29 9.77 -2.47
C GLU A 371 0.92 11.26 -2.33
N LEU A 372 1.55 11.98 -1.40
CA LEU A 372 1.43 13.43 -1.24
C LEU A 372 2.38 14.23 -2.15
N GLN A 373 3.17 13.55 -2.99
CA GLN A 373 4.11 14.14 -3.94
C GLN A 373 3.72 13.78 -5.39
N PRO A 374 3.00 14.65 -6.11
CA PRO A 374 2.57 14.42 -7.49
C PRO A 374 3.69 14.02 -8.45
N ILE A 375 4.91 14.54 -8.24
CA ILE A 375 6.09 14.24 -9.05
C ILE A 375 6.42 12.74 -9.08
N GLU A 376 6.05 11.96 -8.07
CA GLU A 376 6.22 10.50 -8.06
C GLU A 376 5.39 9.80 -9.14
N VAL A 377 4.18 10.31 -9.42
CA VAL A 377 3.35 9.82 -10.51
C VAL A 377 3.99 10.17 -11.85
N ILE A 378 4.56 11.37 -11.97
CA ILE A 378 5.25 11.83 -13.19
C ILE A 378 6.48 10.97 -13.49
N TRP A 379 7.28 10.64 -12.47
CA TRP A 379 8.35 9.66 -12.61
C TRP A 379 7.84 8.32 -13.12
N GLY A 380 6.71 7.84 -12.57
CA GLY A 380 6.07 6.60 -13.00
C GLY A 380 5.66 6.62 -14.48
N ILE A 381 5.06 7.72 -14.96
CA ILE A 381 4.66 7.88 -16.37
C ILE A 381 5.87 7.72 -17.29
N VAL A 382 6.96 8.43 -17.01
CA VAL A 382 8.16 8.42 -17.87
C VAL A 382 8.89 7.08 -17.79
N LYS A 383 9.06 6.52 -16.59
CA LYS A 383 9.71 5.21 -16.41
C LYS A 383 8.93 4.09 -17.07
N ASN A 384 7.60 4.12 -17.06
CA ASN A 384 6.78 3.14 -17.76
C ASN A 384 7.00 3.20 -19.29
N LYS A 385 7.12 4.41 -19.88
CA LYS A 385 7.48 4.55 -21.31
C LYS A 385 8.85 3.94 -21.61
N ILE A 386 9.84 4.12 -20.72
CA ILE A 386 11.16 3.49 -20.85
C ILE A 386 11.06 1.97 -20.67
N ALA A 387 10.29 1.47 -19.72
CA ALA A 387 10.15 0.04 -19.46
C ALA A 387 9.58 -0.71 -20.68
N CYS A 388 8.55 -0.16 -21.32
CA CYS A 388 7.89 -0.78 -22.48
C CYS A 388 8.80 -0.98 -23.69
N ARG A 389 9.85 -0.17 -23.81
CA ARG A 389 10.88 -0.31 -24.84
C ARG A 389 12.23 -0.10 -24.16
N PRO A 390 12.93 -1.13 -23.69
CA PRO A 390 14.22 -0.95 -23.01
C PRO A 390 15.27 -0.29 -23.91
N SER A 391 16.20 0.47 -23.32
CA SER A 391 17.33 1.07 -24.06
C SER A 391 18.49 0.08 -24.21
N SER A 392 19.32 0.31 -25.22
CA SER A 392 20.50 -0.52 -25.51
C SER A 392 21.69 -0.13 -24.65
N ASP A 393 21.91 1.17 -24.50
CA ASP A 393 23.00 1.78 -23.72
C ASP A 393 22.54 3.02 -22.92
N MET A 394 23.46 3.60 -22.15
CA MET A 394 23.19 4.75 -21.29
C MET A 394 22.94 6.05 -22.05
N ALA A 395 23.56 6.24 -23.23
CA ALA A 395 23.37 7.44 -24.03
C ALA A 395 21.97 7.43 -24.68
N GLU A 396 21.53 6.27 -25.17
CA GLU A 396 20.18 6.07 -25.65
C GLU A 396 19.15 6.28 -24.52
N LEU A 397 19.42 5.75 -23.33
CA LEU A 397 18.58 5.96 -22.15
C LEU A 397 18.44 7.44 -21.81
N GLU A 398 19.54 8.20 -21.76
CA GLU A 398 19.52 9.63 -21.47
C GLU A 398 18.68 10.41 -22.49
N ARG A 399 18.94 10.19 -23.79
CA ARG A 399 18.23 10.86 -24.88
C ARG A 399 16.72 10.59 -24.80
N ARG A 400 16.32 9.36 -24.52
CA ARG A 400 14.91 8.98 -24.43
C ARG A 400 14.22 9.52 -23.20
N LEU A 401 14.91 9.55 -22.06
CA LEU A 401 14.40 10.20 -20.85
C LEU A 401 14.16 11.69 -21.13
N LYS A 402 15.09 12.40 -21.76
CA LYS A 402 14.92 13.81 -22.17
C LYS A 402 13.67 14.01 -23.05
N ILE A 403 13.47 13.17 -24.06
CA ILE A 403 12.28 13.21 -24.92
C ILE A 403 11.01 12.98 -24.09
N HIS A 404 10.95 11.91 -23.30
CA HIS A 404 9.74 11.57 -22.56
C HIS A 404 9.42 12.54 -21.43
N PHE A 405 10.41 13.22 -20.86
CA PHE A 405 10.19 14.33 -19.91
C PHE A 405 9.61 15.56 -20.60
N ALA A 406 10.09 15.90 -21.79
CA ALA A 406 9.54 17.00 -22.59
C ALA A 406 8.10 16.73 -23.09
N GLU A 407 7.73 15.46 -23.26
CA GLU A 407 6.36 15.04 -23.61
C GLU A 407 5.37 15.05 -22.44
N VAL A 408 5.81 15.30 -21.20
CA VAL A 408 4.90 15.34 -20.05
C VAL A 408 3.98 16.54 -20.19
N THR A 409 2.67 16.30 -20.22
CA THR A 409 1.67 17.35 -20.45
C THR A 409 1.19 17.97 -19.14
N SER A 410 0.63 19.18 -19.23
CA SER A 410 -0.04 19.83 -18.10
C SER A 410 -1.18 18.97 -17.53
N SER A 411 -1.97 18.30 -18.39
CA SER A 411 -3.02 17.38 -17.94
C SER A 411 -2.50 16.21 -17.09
N GLN A 412 -1.29 15.71 -17.35
CA GLN A 412 -0.67 14.67 -16.54
C GLN A 412 -0.23 15.20 -15.17
N TRP A 413 0.34 16.40 -15.12
CA TRP A 413 0.66 17.10 -13.87
C TRP A 413 -0.59 17.35 -13.02
N LEU A 414 -1.66 17.86 -13.63
CA LEU A 414 -2.92 18.12 -12.93
C LEU A 414 -3.57 16.83 -12.43
N SER A 415 -3.59 15.76 -13.24
CA SER A 415 -4.10 14.47 -12.80
C SER A 415 -3.30 13.89 -11.62
N ALA A 416 -1.97 14.05 -11.62
CA ALA A 416 -1.12 13.66 -10.49
C ALA A 416 -1.38 14.52 -9.25
N HIS A 417 -1.57 15.83 -9.42
CA HIS A 417 -1.88 16.78 -8.35
C HIS A 417 -3.26 16.51 -7.73
N ASP A 418 -4.29 16.32 -8.54
CA ASP A 418 -5.64 16.00 -8.08
C ASP A 418 -5.65 14.66 -7.31
N LYS A 419 -4.84 13.70 -7.74
CA LYS A 419 -4.65 12.44 -7.00
C LYS A 419 -4.03 12.69 -5.63
N SER A 420 -2.99 13.51 -5.52
CA SER A 420 -2.44 13.93 -4.22
C SER A 420 -3.50 14.62 -3.37
N CYS A 421 -4.29 15.54 -3.95
CA CYS A 421 -5.37 16.23 -3.26
C CYS A 421 -6.42 15.28 -2.69
N SER A 422 -6.72 14.16 -3.37
CA SER A 422 -7.64 13.15 -2.84
C SER A 422 -7.11 12.47 -1.57
N PHE A 423 -5.80 12.18 -1.52
CA PHE A 423 -5.16 11.65 -0.31
C PHE A 423 -5.12 12.70 0.81
N GLU A 424 -4.83 13.96 0.47
CA GLU A 424 -4.84 15.07 1.44
C GLU A 424 -6.20 15.19 2.13
N ASN A 425 -7.29 15.11 1.38
CA ASN A 425 -8.65 15.17 1.92
C ASN A 425 -8.94 13.96 2.81
N ALA A 426 -8.64 12.74 2.33
CA ALA A 426 -8.85 11.52 3.10
C ALA A 426 -8.06 11.50 4.43
N TYR A 427 -6.84 12.04 4.44
CA TYR A 427 -6.03 12.13 5.66
C TYR A 427 -6.52 13.19 6.63
N MET A 428 -7.07 14.30 6.15
CA MET A 428 -7.67 15.31 7.03
C MET A 428 -8.97 14.82 7.66
N GLU A 429 -9.85 14.20 6.88
CA GLU A 429 -11.10 13.61 7.37
C GLU A 429 -10.80 12.56 8.44
N ALA A 430 -9.88 11.65 8.16
CA ALA A 430 -9.49 10.65 9.15
C ALA A 430 -8.81 11.24 10.39
N ALA A 431 -8.10 12.37 10.29
CA ALA A 431 -7.48 13.02 11.43
C ALA A 431 -8.50 13.70 12.37
N GLU A 432 -9.70 14.03 11.88
CA GLU A 432 -10.81 14.54 12.69
C GLU A 432 -11.53 13.41 13.45
N ASP A 433 -11.57 12.21 12.88
CA ASP A 433 -12.19 11.02 13.46
C ASP A 433 -11.31 10.25 14.48
N VAL A 434 -10.01 10.55 14.56
CA VAL A 434 -9.14 10.01 15.63
C VAL A 434 -9.50 10.70 16.93
N ILE A 435 -10.53 10.18 17.61
CA ILE A 435 -10.69 10.34 19.06
C ILE A 435 -9.37 9.86 19.65
N LEU A 436 -8.60 10.79 20.24
CA LEU A 436 -7.49 10.45 21.12
C LEU A 436 -8.01 9.38 22.06
N ALA A 437 -7.53 8.14 21.91
CA ALA A 437 -7.80 7.09 22.87
C ALA A 437 -7.61 7.73 24.24
N GLN A 438 -8.67 7.70 25.06
CA GLN A 438 -8.64 8.24 26.41
C GLN A 438 -7.37 7.69 27.03
N GLU A 439 -6.37 8.55 27.24
CA GLU A 439 -5.28 8.23 28.14
C GLU A 439 -6.01 7.92 29.44
N GLU A 440 -5.92 6.67 29.90
CA GLU A 440 -6.40 6.31 31.23
C GLU A 440 -5.78 7.31 32.18
N GLU A 441 -6.62 8.20 32.71
CA GLU A 441 -6.28 9.09 33.81
C GLU A 441 -5.59 8.20 34.86
N PRO A 442 -4.36 8.51 35.28
CA PRO A 442 -3.70 7.74 36.30
C PRO A 442 -4.60 7.79 37.54
N SER A 443 -5.07 6.63 37.96
CA SER A 443 -5.87 6.47 39.18
C SER A 443 -5.13 7.11 40.35
N ASP A 444 -5.65 8.24 40.80
CA ASP A 444 -5.28 8.90 42.04
C ASP A 444 -5.82 8.07 43.20
N ASP A 445 -5.12 6.98 43.50
CA ASP A 445 -5.29 6.24 44.75
C ASP A 445 -4.18 6.69 45.69
N GLY A 446 -4.47 7.79 46.39
CA GLY A 446 -3.66 8.29 47.48
C GLY A 446 -3.64 7.34 48.70
N GLU A 447 -2.51 7.45 49.40
CA GLU A 447 -2.23 7.09 50.80
C GLU A 447 -1.93 5.63 51.19
N GLY A 448 -0.65 5.44 51.53
CA GLY A 448 -0.25 4.82 52.79
C GLY A 448 0.67 3.59 52.65
N ASN A 449 1.98 3.74 52.78
CA ASN A 449 2.64 3.79 54.10
C ASN A 449 4.18 3.91 53.97
N LEU A 450 4.75 4.58 54.96
CA LEU A 450 6.16 4.88 55.18
C LEU A 450 6.84 3.73 55.97
N LEU A 451 8.15 3.54 55.76
CA LEU A 451 9.12 2.72 56.54
C LEU A 451 9.06 1.19 56.23
N ASP A 452 10.13 0.38 56.18
CA ASP A 452 11.54 0.51 56.54
C ASP A 452 12.36 -0.63 55.87
N VAL A 453 13.64 -0.34 55.63
CA VAL A 453 14.87 -1.16 55.60
C VAL A 453 14.79 -2.71 55.47
N SER A 454 15.48 -3.28 54.46
CA SER A 454 16.71 -4.13 54.60
C SER A 454 16.96 -5.08 53.41
N SER A 455 18.18 -4.99 52.87
CA SER A 455 19.11 -6.06 52.42
C SER A 455 18.66 -7.39 51.79
N GLU A 456 19.41 -7.77 50.73
CA GLU A 456 19.92 -9.09 50.28
C GLU A 456 19.60 -9.33 48.79
N SER A 457 20.56 -9.16 47.86
CA SER A 457 21.60 -10.12 47.42
C SER A 457 21.06 -11.45 46.91
N GLU A 458 20.93 -11.59 45.59
CA GLU A 458 21.68 -12.51 44.72
C GLU A 458 21.45 -12.18 43.22
#